data_AF-A0A0D0DM59-F1
#
_entry.id   AF-A0A0D0DM59-F1
#
_cell.length_a   1.000
_cell.length_b   1.000
_cell.length_c   1.000
_cell.angle_alpha   90.00
_cell.angle_beta   90.00
_cell.angle_gamma   90.00
#
_symmetry.space_group_name_H-M   'P 1'
#
loop_
_entity.id
_entity.type
_entity.pdbx_description
1 polymer ?
#
loop_
_entity_poly.entity_id
_entity_poly.type
_entity_poly.pdbx_seq_one_letter_code
_entity_poly.pdbx_strand_id
1 'polypeptide(L)'
;MATYDSLHRQCRTLESLFDSKLTSYARLASSIAKNQDDVEALGSRERWRDLQGEVEDLLEKASTGALKETNDALLALSSNPDSLPSQSMSRAIQRHREVYQDYARELQRTKTNAQHALEQANLLTGVRNDIDAYQSSAADSLLAERGRIDSSHRMTEDILEQAYETRAEFSRQSFSLAGINTRMAGVVNTMPGINNLLAMIKSRRRRDSIIIGVVIAVCLLLLLSYMTRQ
;
A
#
# COMPACT_ATOMS: atom_id res chain seq x y z
N MET A 1 67.67 0.56 -27.41
CA MET A 1 67.68 1.74 -26.52
C MET A 1 66.52 2.63 -26.94
N ALA A 2 65.47 2.72 -26.13
CA ALA A 2 64.37 3.65 -26.39
C ALA A 2 64.92 5.08 -26.26
N THR A 3 64.95 5.81 -27.37
CA THR A 3 65.46 7.18 -27.43
C THR A 3 64.52 8.07 -26.62
N TYR A 4 65.04 8.93 -25.75
CA TYR A 4 64.25 9.86 -24.92
C TYR A 4 63.08 10.54 -25.68
N ASP A 5 63.30 10.90 -26.95
CA ASP A 5 62.27 11.47 -27.82
C ASP A 5 61.06 10.55 -28.08
N SER A 6 61.26 9.23 -28.22
CA SER A 6 60.14 8.30 -28.42
C SER A 6 59.28 8.18 -27.16
N LEU A 7 59.94 8.16 -25.99
CA LEU A 7 59.27 8.07 -24.69
C LEU A 7 58.52 9.36 -24.36
N HIS A 8 59.12 10.52 -24.65
CA HIS A 8 58.49 11.82 -24.47
C HIS A 8 57.26 12.03 -25.38
N ARG A 9 57.33 11.56 -26.63
CA ARG A 9 56.15 11.56 -27.54
C ARG A 9 55.05 10.63 -27.03
N GLN A 10 55.40 9.43 -26.54
CA GLN A 10 54.45 8.50 -25.96
C GLN A 10 53.75 9.06 -24.71
N CYS A 11 54.50 9.71 -23.80
CA CYS A 11 53.91 10.41 -22.65
C CYS A 11 52.88 11.45 -23.09
N ARG A 12 53.21 12.31 -24.05
CA ARG A 12 52.27 13.35 -24.54
C ARG A 12 51.00 12.76 -25.16
N THR A 13 51.12 11.67 -25.92
CA THR A 13 49.95 11.00 -26.48
C THR A 13 49.06 10.38 -25.40
N LEU A 14 49.67 9.78 -24.37
CA LEU A 14 48.94 9.22 -23.24
C LEU A 14 48.27 10.30 -22.39
N GLU A 15 48.93 11.42 -22.16
CA GLU A 15 48.37 12.59 -21.46
C GLU A 15 47.13 13.14 -22.19
N SER A 16 47.20 13.30 -23.51
CA SER A 16 46.07 13.78 -24.31
C SER A 16 44.88 12.83 -24.30
N LEU A 17 45.13 11.51 -24.37
CA LEU A 17 44.07 10.50 -24.27
C LEU A 17 43.43 10.51 -22.89
N PHE A 18 44.23 10.67 -21.84
CA PHE A 18 43.74 10.72 -20.47
C PHE A 18 42.84 11.94 -20.23
N ASP A 19 43.26 13.13 -20.68
CA ASP A 19 42.50 14.37 -20.51
C ASP A 19 41.13 14.33 -21.22
N SER A 20 41.10 13.78 -22.44
CA SER A 20 39.84 13.57 -23.18
C SER A 20 38.88 12.65 -22.42
N LYS A 21 39.41 11.58 -21.80
CA LYS A 21 38.60 10.60 -21.07
C LYS A 21 38.12 11.17 -19.73
N LEU A 22 38.99 11.87 -19.00
CA LEU A 22 38.62 12.54 -17.76
C LEU A 22 37.52 13.59 -17.97
N THR A 23 37.63 14.36 -19.06
CA THR A 23 36.58 15.33 -19.46
C THR A 23 35.25 14.63 -19.78
N SER A 24 35.29 13.50 -20.49
CA SER A 24 34.07 12.73 -20.79
C SER A 24 33.41 12.20 -19.51
N TYR A 25 34.20 11.72 -18.56
CA TYR A 25 33.74 11.23 -17.27
C TYR A 25 33.15 12.34 -16.40
N ALA A 26 33.80 13.51 -16.31
CA ALA A 26 33.28 14.66 -15.59
C ALA A 26 31.95 15.18 -16.17
N ARG A 27 31.81 15.14 -17.50
CA ARG A 27 30.54 15.45 -18.19
C ARG A 27 29.44 14.45 -17.85
N LEU A 28 29.77 13.16 -17.79
CA LEU A 28 28.82 12.12 -17.41
C LEU A 28 28.40 12.25 -15.94
N ALA A 29 29.35 12.42 -15.02
CA ALA A 29 29.08 12.63 -13.60
C ALA A 29 28.19 13.86 -13.36
N SER A 30 28.45 14.97 -14.07
CA SER A 30 27.61 16.16 -13.98
C SER A 30 26.25 16.01 -14.69
N SER A 31 26.17 15.20 -15.75
CA SER A 31 24.91 14.85 -16.40
C SER A 31 24.02 14.02 -15.48
N ILE A 32 24.55 13.12 -14.64
CA ILE A 32 23.75 12.39 -13.64
C ILE A 32 23.17 13.37 -12.61
N ALA A 33 24.03 14.23 -12.07
CA ALA A 33 23.61 15.19 -11.05
C ALA A 33 22.50 16.13 -11.55
N LYS A 34 22.45 16.37 -12.87
CA LYS A 34 21.44 17.22 -13.53
C LYS A 34 20.22 16.46 -14.03
N ASN A 35 20.38 15.26 -14.59
CA ASN A 35 19.29 14.46 -15.16
C ASN A 35 18.77 13.44 -14.16
N GLN A 36 18.64 13.82 -12.89
CA GLN A 36 18.04 12.99 -11.84
C GLN A 36 16.58 12.60 -12.15
N ASP A 37 15.89 13.40 -12.97
CA ASP A 37 14.51 13.12 -13.39
C ASP A 37 14.41 12.10 -14.55
N ASP A 38 15.52 11.78 -15.23
CA ASP A 38 15.56 10.93 -16.44
C ASP A 38 16.24 9.56 -16.19
N VAL A 39 16.52 9.26 -14.91
CA VAL A 39 17.13 7.99 -14.45
C VAL A 39 16.19 6.79 -14.65
N GLU A 40 14.90 7.06 -14.88
CA GLU A 40 13.85 6.05 -15.12
C GLU A 40 13.80 5.49 -16.53
N ALA A 41 14.56 6.05 -17.50
CA ALA A 41 14.67 5.45 -18.82
C ALA A 41 15.36 4.07 -18.69
N LEU A 42 14.58 2.99 -18.76
CA LEU A 42 15.05 1.60 -18.72
C LEU A 42 16.29 1.43 -19.61
N GLY A 43 17.38 0.92 -19.02
CA GLY A 43 18.66 0.73 -19.69
C GLY A 43 19.71 1.82 -19.43
N SER A 44 19.34 2.97 -18.84
CA SER A 44 20.30 4.01 -18.44
C SER A 44 21.21 3.51 -17.29
N ARG A 45 20.67 2.71 -16.36
CA ARG A 45 21.39 2.12 -15.22
C ARG A 45 22.39 1.02 -15.61
N GLU A 46 22.04 0.15 -16.56
CA GLU A 46 22.96 -0.86 -17.09
C GLU A 46 24.05 -0.23 -17.95
N ARG A 47 23.68 0.68 -18.86
CA ARG A 47 24.66 1.50 -19.60
C ARG A 47 25.60 2.25 -18.66
N TRP A 48 25.10 2.72 -17.52
CA TRP A 48 25.92 3.37 -16.49
C TRP A 48 26.91 2.43 -15.82
N ARG A 49 26.48 1.23 -15.45
CA ARG A 49 27.35 0.24 -14.82
C ARG A 49 28.43 -0.25 -15.78
N ASP A 50 28.07 -0.42 -17.04
CA ASP A 50 29.01 -0.84 -18.08
C ASP A 50 30.03 0.26 -18.40
N LEU A 51 29.57 1.53 -18.49
CA LEU A 51 30.43 2.68 -18.72
C LEU A 51 31.33 2.98 -17.50
N GLN A 52 30.84 2.74 -16.28
CA GLN A 52 31.64 2.79 -15.06
C GLN A 52 32.74 1.72 -15.08
N GLY A 53 32.38 0.48 -15.41
CA GLY A 53 33.35 -0.62 -15.53
C GLY A 53 34.42 -0.27 -16.58
N GLU A 54 34.01 0.20 -17.75
CA GLU A 54 34.94 0.57 -18.83
C GLU A 54 35.85 1.74 -18.43
N VAL A 55 35.33 2.72 -17.68
CA VAL A 55 36.14 3.82 -17.14
C VAL A 55 37.09 3.32 -16.07
N GLU A 56 36.65 2.55 -15.07
CA GLU A 56 37.53 2.01 -14.03
C GLU A 56 38.65 1.15 -14.63
N ASP A 57 38.35 0.34 -15.64
CA ASP A 57 39.30 -0.53 -16.32
C ASP A 57 40.34 0.27 -17.15
N LEU A 58 39.90 1.31 -17.87
CA LEU A 58 40.80 2.20 -18.63
C LEU A 58 41.67 3.07 -17.74
N LEU A 59 41.12 3.44 -16.60
CA LEU A 59 41.72 4.32 -15.63
C LEU A 59 42.77 3.56 -14.80
N GLU A 60 42.48 2.30 -14.43
CA GLU A 60 43.46 1.38 -13.87
C GLU A 60 44.59 1.09 -14.86
N LYS A 61 44.28 0.92 -16.16
CA LYS A 61 45.30 0.79 -17.21
C LYS A 61 46.17 2.05 -17.36
N ALA A 62 45.59 3.24 -17.23
CA ALA A 62 46.31 4.50 -17.35
C ALA A 62 47.13 4.88 -16.10
N SER A 63 46.58 4.71 -14.89
CA SER A 63 47.25 5.09 -13.64
C SER A 63 48.32 4.10 -13.19
N THR A 64 48.14 2.81 -13.48
CA THR A 64 48.88 1.76 -12.76
C THR A 64 49.99 1.13 -13.60
N GLY A 65 49.80 1.04 -14.92
CA GLY A 65 50.78 0.44 -15.84
C GLY A 65 51.57 1.50 -16.61
N ALA A 66 51.01 2.01 -17.70
CA ALA A 66 51.80 2.70 -18.73
C ALA A 66 52.37 4.06 -18.29
N LEU A 67 51.60 4.92 -17.60
CA LEU A 67 52.11 6.24 -17.22
C LEU A 67 53.11 6.18 -16.06
N LYS A 68 52.88 5.24 -15.13
CA LYS A 68 53.80 4.97 -14.02
C LYS A 68 55.09 4.32 -14.52
N GLU A 69 54.99 3.33 -15.39
CA GLU A 69 56.13 2.63 -15.99
C GLU A 69 56.96 3.54 -16.90
N THR A 70 56.33 4.47 -17.64
CA THR A 70 57.06 5.49 -18.43
C THR A 70 57.70 6.57 -17.55
N ASN A 71 57.07 6.96 -16.44
CA ASN A 71 57.66 7.87 -15.45
C ASN A 71 58.83 7.20 -14.69
N ASP A 72 58.69 5.93 -14.32
CA ASP A 72 59.75 5.12 -13.70
C ASP A 72 60.90 4.86 -14.68
N ALA A 73 60.61 4.65 -15.98
CA ALA A 73 61.62 4.54 -17.04
C ALA A 73 62.34 5.87 -17.31
N LEU A 74 61.63 7.01 -17.27
CA LEU A 74 62.24 8.35 -17.35
C LEU A 74 63.13 8.64 -16.13
N LEU A 75 62.72 8.22 -14.93
CA LEU A 75 63.52 8.29 -13.71
C LEU A 75 64.78 7.42 -13.81
N ALA A 76 64.65 6.19 -14.33
CA ALA A 76 65.78 5.29 -14.56
C ALA A 76 66.76 5.83 -15.60
N LEU A 77 66.27 6.49 -16.67
CA LEU A 77 67.13 7.20 -17.62
C LEU A 77 67.83 8.42 -17.00
N SER A 78 67.16 9.16 -16.11
CA SER A 78 67.76 10.33 -15.42
C SER A 78 68.77 9.96 -14.34
N SER A 79 68.71 8.72 -13.82
CA SER A 79 69.58 8.21 -12.76
C SER A 79 70.79 7.45 -13.32
N ASN A 80 70.90 7.28 -14.64
CA ASN A 80 72.06 6.65 -15.28
C ASN A 80 73.26 7.62 -15.30
N PRO A 81 74.42 7.26 -14.71
CA PRO A 81 75.58 8.15 -14.61
C PRO A 81 76.32 8.42 -15.94
N ASP A 82 76.12 7.58 -16.96
CA ASP A 82 76.86 7.65 -18.25
C ASP A 82 76.32 8.71 -19.23
N SER A 83 75.14 9.28 -18.97
CA SER A 83 74.58 10.38 -19.76
C SER A 83 74.11 11.49 -18.83
N LEU A 84 74.93 12.52 -18.63
CA LEU A 84 74.50 13.71 -17.87
C LEU A 84 73.19 14.24 -18.48
N PRO A 85 72.07 14.23 -17.74
CA PRO A 85 70.81 14.74 -18.26
C PRO A 85 70.98 16.24 -18.53
N SER A 86 70.65 16.68 -19.75
CA SER A 86 70.60 18.12 -20.04
C SER A 86 69.60 18.81 -19.10
N GLN A 87 69.88 20.05 -18.68
CA GLN A 87 69.02 20.80 -17.75
C GLN A 87 67.56 20.90 -18.24
N SER A 88 67.35 20.89 -19.56
CA SER A 88 66.03 20.82 -20.20
C SER A 88 65.31 19.49 -19.99
N MET A 89 66.05 18.37 -20.03
CA MET A 89 65.54 17.01 -19.83
C MET A 89 65.04 16.79 -18.40
N SER A 90 65.82 17.24 -17.41
CA SER A 90 65.43 17.17 -16.00
C SER A 90 64.16 17.99 -15.70
N ARG A 91 64.05 19.21 -16.26
CA ARG A 91 62.84 20.04 -16.13
C ARG A 91 61.62 19.41 -16.80
N ALA A 92 61.78 18.76 -17.94
CA ALA A 92 60.67 18.06 -18.61
C ALA A 92 60.15 16.88 -17.78
N ILE A 93 61.06 16.08 -17.20
CA ILE A 93 60.70 14.95 -16.31
C ILE A 93 59.96 15.45 -15.06
N GLN A 94 60.46 16.52 -14.42
CA GLN A 94 59.81 17.15 -13.28
C GLN A 94 58.37 17.56 -13.61
N ARG A 95 58.16 18.19 -14.78
CA ARG A 95 56.84 18.65 -15.23
C ARG A 95 55.88 17.48 -15.46
N HIS A 96 56.33 16.39 -16.07
CA HIS A 96 55.51 15.19 -16.26
C HIS A 96 55.07 14.58 -14.92
N ARG A 97 55.94 14.61 -13.91
CA ARG A 97 55.62 14.14 -12.57
C ARG A 97 54.54 15.00 -11.90
N GLU A 98 54.65 16.32 -11.99
CA GLU A 98 53.65 17.25 -11.45
C GLU A 98 52.29 17.04 -12.13
N VAL A 99 52.28 16.98 -13.46
CA VAL A 99 51.08 16.73 -14.27
C VAL A 99 50.41 15.40 -13.92
N TYR A 100 51.19 14.33 -13.74
CA TYR A 100 50.66 13.05 -13.30
C TYR A 100 50.03 13.10 -11.90
N GLN A 101 50.67 13.78 -10.94
CA GLN A 101 50.13 13.92 -9.59
C GLN A 101 48.84 14.74 -9.58
N ASP A 102 48.73 15.76 -10.42
CA ASP A 102 47.50 16.53 -10.59
C ASP A 102 46.39 15.67 -11.18
N TYR A 103 46.67 14.91 -12.23
CA TYR A 103 45.72 13.96 -12.81
C TYR A 103 45.25 12.90 -11.82
N ALA A 104 46.14 12.34 -11.00
CA ALA A 104 45.77 11.37 -9.98
C ALA A 104 44.81 11.96 -8.92
N ARG A 105 45.00 13.22 -8.54
CA ARG A 105 44.12 13.93 -7.59
C ARG A 105 42.77 14.27 -8.20
N GLU A 106 42.77 14.83 -9.42
CA GLU A 106 41.56 15.16 -10.20
C GLU A 106 40.67 13.91 -10.34
N LEU A 107 41.31 12.77 -10.56
CA LEU A 107 40.64 11.51 -10.76
C LEU A 107 39.93 10.99 -9.51
N GLN A 108 40.64 10.98 -8.38
CA GLN A 108 40.05 10.57 -7.10
C GLN A 108 38.85 11.46 -6.77
N ARG A 109 38.99 12.77 -6.97
CA ARG A 109 37.89 13.71 -6.77
C ARG A 109 36.68 13.40 -7.66
N THR A 110 36.91 13.14 -8.94
CA THR A 110 35.81 12.87 -9.88
C THR A 110 35.14 11.52 -9.58
N LYS A 111 35.92 10.51 -9.17
CA LYS A 111 35.40 9.21 -8.71
C LYS A 111 34.48 9.36 -7.50
N THR A 112 34.95 10.05 -6.45
CA THR A 112 34.13 10.29 -5.25
C THR A 112 32.84 11.05 -5.59
N ASN A 113 32.92 12.06 -6.47
CA ASN A 113 31.74 12.83 -6.87
C ASN A 113 30.71 11.98 -7.64
N ALA A 114 31.16 11.11 -8.54
CA ALA A 114 30.28 10.19 -9.27
C ALA A 114 29.65 9.15 -8.34
N GLN A 115 30.41 8.62 -7.37
CA GLN A 115 29.89 7.70 -6.35
C GLN A 115 28.78 8.34 -5.51
N HIS A 116 28.98 9.57 -5.05
CA HIS A 116 27.94 10.30 -4.31
C HIS A 116 26.68 10.55 -5.15
N ALA A 117 26.83 10.91 -6.43
CA ALA A 117 25.69 11.10 -7.33
C ALA A 117 24.90 9.79 -7.52
N LEU A 118 25.57 8.64 -7.61
CA LEU A 118 24.94 7.33 -7.70
C LEU A 118 24.22 6.93 -6.41
N GLU A 119 24.85 7.15 -5.26
CA GLU A 119 24.26 6.83 -3.97
C GLU A 119 22.99 7.66 -3.75
N GLN A 120 23.04 8.95 -4.09
CA GLN A 120 21.87 9.83 -4.07
C GLN A 120 20.77 9.36 -5.02
N ALA A 121 21.11 8.97 -6.26
CA ALA A 121 20.13 8.46 -7.22
C ALA A 121 19.47 7.16 -6.72
N ASN A 122 20.25 6.22 -6.18
CA ASN A 122 19.72 4.96 -5.63
C ASN A 122 18.79 5.18 -4.44
N LEU A 123 19.14 6.09 -3.53
CA LEU A 123 18.30 6.43 -2.37
C LEU A 123 16.95 7.03 -2.82
N LEU A 124 16.95 7.91 -3.83
CA LEU A 124 15.73 8.56 -4.32
C LEU A 124 14.81 7.60 -5.08
N THR A 125 15.37 6.64 -5.81
CA THR A 125 14.57 5.58 -6.48
C THR A 125 13.83 4.71 -5.46
N GLY A 126 14.46 4.36 -4.33
CA GLY A 126 13.78 3.59 -3.27
C GLY A 126 12.57 4.33 -2.70
N VAL A 127 12.75 5.61 -2.37
CA VAL A 127 11.66 6.44 -1.81
C VAL A 127 10.53 6.67 -2.81
N ARG A 128 10.83 6.88 -4.11
CA ARG A 128 9.79 7.07 -5.14
C ARG A 128 8.96 5.81 -5.37
N ASN A 129 9.60 4.63 -5.42
CA ASN A 129 8.89 3.37 -5.52
C ASN A 129 7.95 3.12 -4.32
N ASP A 130 8.40 3.46 -3.10
CA ASP A 130 7.58 3.31 -1.90
C ASP A 130 6.39 4.29 -1.90
N ILE A 131 6.58 5.53 -2.38
CA ILE A 131 5.51 6.52 -2.53
C ILE A 131 4.47 6.05 -3.54
N ASP A 132 4.91 5.57 -4.71
CA ASP A 132 4.01 5.09 -5.76
C ASP A 132 3.22 3.85 -5.30
N ALA A 133 3.88 2.92 -4.60
CA ALA A 133 3.23 1.76 -4.00
C ALA A 133 2.18 2.15 -2.95
N TYR A 134 2.49 3.13 -2.10
CA TYR A 134 1.55 3.65 -1.11
C TYR A 134 0.35 4.36 -1.76
N GLN A 135 0.61 5.18 -2.79
CA GLN A 135 -0.43 5.90 -3.51
C GLN A 135 -1.37 4.94 -4.25
N SER A 136 -0.83 3.90 -4.89
CA SER A 136 -1.63 2.83 -5.52
C SER A 136 -2.49 2.09 -4.51
N SER A 137 -1.91 1.72 -3.36
CA SER A 137 -2.63 1.01 -2.29
C SER A 137 -3.77 1.86 -1.70
N ALA A 138 -3.52 3.16 -1.48
CA ALA A 138 -4.54 4.09 -1.01
C ALA A 138 -5.67 4.24 -2.04
N ALA A 139 -5.35 4.35 -3.33
CA ALA A 139 -6.35 4.41 -4.39
C ALA A 139 -7.21 3.14 -4.47
N ASP A 140 -6.60 1.96 -4.39
CA ASP A 140 -7.30 0.68 -4.37
C ASP A 140 -8.21 0.53 -3.15
N SER A 141 -7.75 0.98 -1.98
CA SER A 141 -8.56 1.00 -0.76
C SER A 141 -9.81 1.88 -0.90
N LEU A 142 -9.67 3.06 -1.52
CA LEU A 142 -10.81 3.95 -1.78
C LEU A 142 -11.78 3.36 -2.82
N LEU A 143 -11.28 2.67 -3.84
CA LEU A 143 -12.12 1.96 -4.81
C LEU A 143 -12.88 0.80 -4.18
N ALA A 144 -12.22 0.02 -3.31
CA ALA A 144 -12.85 -1.05 -2.55
C ALA A 144 -13.95 -0.51 -1.62
N GLU A 145 -13.69 0.62 -0.94
CA GLU A 145 -14.68 1.27 -0.08
C GLU A 145 -15.89 1.77 -0.86
N ARG A 146 -15.67 2.34 -2.06
CA ARG A 146 -16.77 2.70 -2.96
C ARG A 146 -17.63 1.50 -3.34
N GLY A 147 -17.01 0.35 -3.60
CA GLY A 147 -17.74 -0.91 -3.87
C GLY A 147 -18.58 -1.38 -2.68
N ARG A 148 -18.07 -1.21 -1.44
CA ARG A 148 -18.83 -1.51 -0.22
C ARG A 148 -19.99 -0.55 0.02
N ILE A 149 -19.82 0.73 -0.31
CA ILE A 149 -20.91 1.71 -0.21
C ILE A 149 -22.03 1.36 -1.20
N ASP A 150 -21.69 1.00 -2.44
CA ASP A 150 -22.68 0.62 -3.45
C ASP A 150 -23.47 -0.64 -3.04
N SER A 151 -22.78 -1.65 -2.49
CA SER A 151 -23.45 -2.86 -1.99
C SER A 151 -24.34 -2.57 -0.77
N SER A 152 -23.90 -1.70 0.15
CA SER A 152 -24.72 -1.24 1.28
C SER A 152 -25.95 -0.46 0.83
N HIS A 153 -25.84 0.34 -0.24
CA HIS A 153 -26.97 1.08 -0.80
C HIS A 153 -28.02 0.11 -1.36
N ARG A 154 -27.59 -0.88 -2.15
CA ARG A 154 -28.50 -1.93 -2.67
C ARG A 154 -29.18 -2.72 -1.57
N MET A 155 -28.43 -3.13 -0.54
CA MET A 155 -29.01 -3.80 0.63
C MET A 155 -30.06 -2.93 1.33
N THR A 156 -29.82 -1.62 1.41
CA THR A 156 -30.76 -0.67 2.01
C THR A 156 -32.02 -0.54 1.15
N GLU A 157 -31.89 -0.51 -0.17
CA GLU A 157 -33.01 -0.54 -1.12
C GLU A 157 -33.85 -1.80 -0.96
N ASP A 158 -33.23 -2.98 -0.86
CA ASP A 158 -33.92 -4.26 -0.64
C ASP A 158 -34.71 -4.25 0.69
N ILE A 159 -34.10 -3.73 1.76
CA ILE A 159 -34.78 -3.59 3.07
C ILE A 159 -35.95 -2.60 2.97
N LEU A 160 -35.79 -1.51 2.22
CA LEU A 160 -36.84 -0.53 2.01
C LEU A 160 -38.02 -1.14 1.23
N GLU A 161 -37.73 -1.89 0.18
CA GLU A 161 -38.73 -2.63 -0.61
C GLU A 161 -39.48 -3.64 0.26
N GLN A 162 -38.75 -4.47 1.02
CA GLN A 162 -39.36 -5.43 1.94
C GLN A 162 -40.21 -4.75 3.01
N ALA A 163 -39.80 -3.58 3.52
CA ALA A 163 -40.58 -2.80 4.46
C ALA A 163 -41.88 -2.26 3.83
N TYR A 164 -41.84 -1.82 2.57
CA TYR A 164 -43.04 -1.41 1.83
C TYR A 164 -44.00 -2.58 1.59
N GLU A 165 -43.49 -3.75 1.20
CA GLU A 165 -44.29 -4.96 1.05
C GLU A 165 -44.95 -5.37 2.38
N THR A 166 -44.19 -5.36 3.47
CA THR A 166 -44.68 -5.69 4.81
C THR A 166 -45.77 -4.72 5.26
N ARG A 167 -45.61 -3.42 5.00
CA ARG A 167 -46.64 -2.41 5.28
C ARG A 167 -47.91 -2.65 4.46
N ALA A 168 -47.78 -2.97 3.17
CA ALA A 168 -48.92 -3.29 2.31
C ALA A 168 -49.64 -4.56 2.79
N GLU A 169 -48.89 -5.57 3.24
CA GLU A 169 -49.42 -6.80 3.81
C GLU A 169 -50.18 -6.55 5.12
N PHE A 170 -49.65 -5.75 6.04
CA PHE A 170 -50.39 -5.36 7.25
C PHE A 170 -51.68 -4.59 6.92
N SER A 171 -51.67 -3.74 5.90
CA SER A 171 -52.90 -3.06 5.45
C SER A 171 -53.94 -4.06 4.94
N ARG A 172 -53.55 -5.04 4.12
CA ARG A 172 -54.44 -6.13 3.67
C ARG A 172 -54.98 -6.95 4.84
N GLN A 173 -54.12 -7.29 5.81
CA GLN A 173 -54.52 -8.02 7.01
C GLN A 173 -55.52 -7.24 7.86
N SER A 174 -55.37 -5.91 7.99
CA SER A 174 -56.32 -5.08 8.72
C SER A 174 -57.73 -5.12 8.11
N PHE A 175 -57.84 -5.10 6.78
CA PHE A 175 -59.11 -5.25 6.09
C PHE A 175 -59.69 -6.66 6.27
N SER A 176 -58.85 -7.69 6.20
CA SER A 176 -59.26 -9.08 6.48
C SER A 176 -59.82 -9.24 7.90
N LEU A 177 -59.14 -8.70 8.91
CA LEU A 177 -59.58 -8.71 10.31
C LEU A 177 -60.89 -7.95 10.51
N ALA A 178 -61.07 -6.78 9.86
CA ALA A 178 -62.33 -6.05 9.88
C ALA A 178 -63.47 -6.88 9.24
N GLY A 179 -63.17 -7.60 8.15
CA GLY A 179 -64.10 -8.54 7.52
C GLY A 179 -64.47 -9.71 8.43
N ILE A 180 -63.50 -10.29 9.15
CA ILE A 180 -63.73 -11.35 10.15
C ILE A 180 -64.63 -10.84 11.28
N ASN A 181 -64.35 -9.64 11.82
CA ASN A 181 -65.18 -9.05 12.86
C ASN A 181 -66.63 -8.85 12.39
N THR A 182 -66.81 -8.37 11.15
CA THR A 182 -68.14 -8.19 10.53
C THR A 182 -68.86 -9.53 10.33
N ARG A 183 -68.16 -10.56 9.84
CA ARG A 183 -68.71 -11.91 9.70
C ARG A 183 -69.07 -12.53 11.05
N MET A 184 -68.23 -12.35 12.07
CA MET A 184 -68.49 -12.84 13.43
C MET A 184 -69.72 -12.16 14.03
N ALA A 185 -69.85 -10.84 13.88
CA ALA A 185 -71.07 -10.10 14.24
C ALA A 185 -72.30 -10.61 13.47
N GLY A 186 -72.14 -10.92 12.18
CA GLY A 186 -73.15 -11.56 11.35
C GLY A 186 -73.60 -12.92 11.91
N VAL A 187 -72.65 -13.81 12.26
CA VAL A 187 -72.95 -15.13 12.84
C VAL A 187 -73.72 -15.00 14.16
N VAL A 188 -73.29 -14.09 15.04
CA VAL A 188 -73.98 -13.80 16.31
C VAL A 188 -75.42 -13.35 16.05
N ASN A 189 -75.65 -12.51 15.04
CA ASN A 189 -76.99 -12.04 14.67
C ASN A 189 -77.85 -13.12 13.98
N THR A 190 -77.24 -14.04 13.21
CA THR A 190 -77.95 -15.13 12.51
C THR A 190 -78.18 -16.39 13.34
N MET A 191 -77.62 -16.46 14.56
CA MET A 191 -78.01 -17.47 15.56
C MET A 191 -78.92 -16.85 16.64
N PRO A 192 -80.16 -16.43 16.31
CA PRO A 192 -81.13 -15.94 17.29
C PRO A 192 -81.58 -17.12 18.15
N GLY A 193 -80.85 -17.36 19.23
CA GLY A 193 -81.07 -18.55 20.05
C GLY A 193 -79.99 -18.80 21.08
N ILE A 194 -78.75 -18.32 20.88
CA ILE A 194 -77.68 -18.46 21.88
C ILE A 194 -78.09 -17.80 23.20
N ASN A 195 -78.65 -16.59 23.17
CA ASN A 195 -79.15 -15.93 24.39
C ASN A 195 -80.29 -16.73 25.06
N ASN A 196 -81.19 -17.33 24.28
CA ASN A 196 -82.28 -18.15 24.84
C ASN A 196 -81.79 -19.50 25.38
N LEU A 197 -80.85 -20.16 24.70
CA LEU A 197 -80.21 -21.40 25.16
C LEU A 197 -79.39 -21.14 26.43
N LEU A 198 -78.62 -20.05 26.47
CA LEU A 198 -77.85 -19.64 27.65
C LEU A 198 -78.79 -19.27 28.82
N ALA A 199 -79.90 -18.57 28.55
CA ALA A 199 -80.91 -18.25 29.55
C ALA A 199 -81.60 -19.52 30.09
N MET A 200 -81.94 -20.48 29.23
CA MET A 200 -82.52 -21.77 29.65
C MET A 200 -81.55 -22.58 30.51
N ILE A 201 -80.25 -22.62 30.16
CA ILE A 201 -79.21 -23.28 30.96
C ILE A 201 -79.08 -22.61 32.34
N LYS A 202 -79.01 -21.27 32.38
CA LYS A 202 -78.90 -20.50 33.63
C LYS A 202 -80.14 -20.68 34.52
N SER A 203 -81.33 -20.72 33.93
CA SER A 203 -82.60 -20.94 34.63
C SER A 203 -82.66 -22.32 35.29
N ARG A 204 -82.21 -23.37 34.57
CA ARG A 204 -82.14 -24.74 35.12
C ARG A 204 -81.18 -24.81 36.32
N ARG A 205 -79.97 -24.26 36.18
CA ARG A 205 -78.97 -24.25 37.26
C ARG A 205 -79.46 -23.49 38.50
N ARG A 206 -80.21 -22.39 38.33
CA ARG A 206 -80.80 -21.62 39.44
C ARG A 206 -81.86 -22.43 40.19
N ARG A 207 -82.70 -23.19 39.49
CA ARG A 207 -83.69 -24.08 40.11
C ARG A 207 -83.01 -25.17 40.94
N ASP A 208 -81.97 -25.81 40.41
CA ASP A 208 -81.25 -26.86 41.12
C ASP A 208 -80.59 -26.33 42.40
N SER A 209 -79.98 -25.14 42.36
CA SER A 209 -79.41 -24.49 43.56
C SER A 209 -80.48 -24.13 44.61
N ILE A 210 -81.67 -23.70 44.19
CA ILE A 210 -82.78 -23.42 45.12
C ILE A 210 -83.24 -24.72 45.81
N ILE A 211 -83.41 -25.81 45.04
CA ILE A 211 -83.83 -27.11 45.60
C ILE A 211 -82.82 -27.60 46.64
N ILE A 212 -81.53 -27.59 46.29
CA ILE A 212 -80.45 -28.01 47.21
C ILE A 212 -80.42 -27.13 48.47
N GLY A 213 -80.56 -25.81 48.31
CA GLY A 213 -80.59 -24.88 49.45
C GLY A 213 -81.77 -25.14 50.39
N VAL A 214 -82.97 -25.41 49.86
CA VAL A 214 -84.15 -25.74 50.66
C VAL A 214 -83.97 -27.07 51.40
N VAL A 215 -83.42 -28.10 50.75
CA VAL A 215 -83.15 -29.39 51.40
C VAL A 215 -82.17 -29.23 52.57
N ILE A 216 -81.08 -28.48 52.38
CA ILE A 216 -80.11 -28.20 53.44
C ILE A 216 -80.76 -27.43 54.59
N ALA A 217 -81.57 -26.40 54.31
CA ALA A 217 -82.26 -25.62 55.33
C ALA A 217 -83.24 -26.46 56.16
N VAL A 218 -84.01 -27.35 55.52
CA VAL A 218 -84.92 -28.28 56.20
C VAL A 218 -84.16 -29.28 57.06
N CYS A 219 -83.07 -29.86 56.55
CA CYS A 219 -82.22 -30.77 57.32
C CYS A 219 -81.61 -30.09 58.55
N LEU A 220 -81.14 -28.83 58.42
CA LEU A 220 -80.61 -28.06 59.54
C LEU A 220 -81.69 -27.73 60.58
N LEU A 221 -82.90 -27.36 60.14
CA LEU A 221 -84.03 -27.10 61.04
C LEU A 221 -84.44 -28.36 61.81
N LEU A 222 -84.51 -29.51 61.14
CA LEU A 222 -84.80 -30.78 61.80
C LEU A 222 -83.73 -31.14 62.84
N LEU A 223 -82.45 -31.01 62.49
CA LEU A 223 -81.34 -31.24 63.42
C LEU A 223 -81.39 -30.29 64.63
N LEU A 224 -81.63 -28.99 64.41
CA LEU A 224 -81.78 -28.03 65.49
C LEU A 224 -82.98 -28.38 66.38
N SER A 225 -84.13 -28.70 65.78
CA SER A 225 -85.33 -29.08 66.54
C SER A 225 -85.13 -30.33 67.39
N TYR A 226 -84.38 -31.32 66.86
CA TYR A 226 -84.01 -32.53 67.59
C TYR A 226 -83.08 -32.19 68.76
N MET A 227 -82.05 -31.39 68.52
CA MET A 227 -81.08 -30.99 69.55
C MET A 227 -81.71 -30.16 70.67
N THR A 228 -82.68 -29.29 70.36
CA THR A 228 -83.39 -28.49 71.38
C THR A 228 -84.42 -29.29 72.19
N ARG A 229 -84.75 -30.51 71.77
CA ARG A 229 -85.77 -31.37 72.40
C ARG A 229 -85.17 -32.48 73.25
N GLN A 230 -83.86 -32.71 73.16
CA GLN A 230 -83.03 -33.45 74.14
C GLN A 230 -82.58 -32.51 75.25
#